data_AF-A0A0K8WG77-F1
#
_entry.id   AF-A0A0K8WG77-F1
#
_cell.length_a   1.000
_cell.length_b   1.000
_cell.length_c   1.000
_cell.angle_alpha   90.00
_cell.angle_beta   90.00
_cell.angle_gamma   90.00
#
_symmetry.space_group_name_H-M   'P 1'
#
loop_
_entity.id
_entity.type
_entity.pdbx_description
1 polymer ?
#
loop_
_entity_poly.entity_id
_entity_poly.type
_entity_poly.pdbx_seq_one_letter_code
_entity_poly.pdbx_strand_id
1 'polypeptide(L)'
;GIDAVDLGDALRALNLNPTLALIEKLGGTKKRNEKKITFEEFLPIYSQVKKEKDQGCYEDFIECLKLYDKAEDGTMLLAELQHALLSLGEQLDDEQVETL
;
A
#
# COMPACT_ATOMS: atom_id res chain seq x y z
N GLY A 1 6.62 7.91 -21.17
CA GLY A 1 5.47 7.72 -20.27
C GLY A 1 5.52 6.32 -19.70
N ILE A 2 5.18 6.17 -18.43
CA ILE A 2 5.07 4.86 -17.77
C ILE A 2 3.73 4.21 -18.13
N ASP A 3 3.64 2.89 -18.02
CA ASP A 3 2.35 2.21 -18.11
C ASP A 3 1.53 2.51 -16.85
N ALA A 4 0.22 2.69 -17.00
CA ALA A 4 -0.65 2.98 -15.86
C ALA A 4 -0.72 1.81 -14.87
N VAL A 5 -0.41 0.58 -15.28
CA VAL A 5 -0.28 -0.56 -14.35
C VAL A 5 0.89 -0.39 -13.39
N ASP A 6 1.94 0.32 -13.82
CA ASP A 6 3.16 0.53 -13.02
C ASP A 6 3.07 1.81 -12.15
N LEU A 7 1.90 2.48 -12.10
CA LEU A 7 1.72 3.73 -11.36
C LEU A 7 1.97 3.56 -9.86
N GLY A 8 1.44 2.49 -9.26
CA GLY A 8 1.62 2.21 -7.83
C GLY A 8 3.09 2.02 -7.48
N ASP A 9 3.80 1.22 -8.27
CA ASP A 9 5.21 0.92 -8.03
C ASP A 9 6.11 2.13 -8.29
N ALA A 10 5.77 2.96 -9.27
CA ALA A 10 6.45 4.23 -9.48
C ALA A 10 6.31 5.19 -8.28
N LEU A 11 5.14 5.22 -7.63
CA LEU A 11 4.93 6.02 -6.41
C LEU A 11 5.70 5.43 -5.22
N ARG A 12 5.71 4.11 -5.06
CA ARG A 12 6.48 3.41 -4.01
C ARG A 12 7.98 3.58 -4.15
N ALA A 13 8.50 3.56 -5.39
CA ALA A 13 9.90 3.86 -5.69
C ALA A 13 10.30 5.30 -5.31
N LEU A 14 9.33 6.19 -5.09
CA LEU A 14 9.54 7.57 -4.63
C LEU A 14 9.22 7.75 -3.13
N ASN A 15 9.24 6.66 -2.36
CA ASN A 15 8.98 6.61 -0.92
C ASN A 15 7.57 7.07 -0.51
N LEU A 16 6.56 6.79 -1.35
CA LEU A 16 5.15 6.99 -1.02
C LEU A 16 4.47 5.64 -0.85
N ASN A 17 3.49 5.54 0.03
CA ASN A 17 2.76 4.30 0.29
C ASN A 17 1.27 4.45 -0.02
N PRO A 18 0.88 4.71 -1.29
CA PRO A 18 -0.53 4.83 -1.65
C PRO A 18 -1.24 3.48 -1.54
N THR A 19 -2.49 3.51 -1.08
CA THR A 19 -3.39 2.36 -1.14
C THR A 19 -3.74 2.01 -2.60
N LEU A 20 -4.10 0.75 -2.86
CA LEU A 20 -4.60 0.31 -4.17
C LEU A 20 -5.83 1.12 -4.59
N ALA A 21 -6.72 1.44 -3.66
CA ALA A 21 -7.88 2.31 -3.91
C ALA A 21 -7.46 3.72 -4.39
N LEU A 22 -6.41 4.30 -3.80
CA LEU A 22 -5.90 5.61 -4.22
C LEU A 22 -5.23 5.52 -5.60
N ILE A 23 -4.48 4.45 -5.87
CA ILE A 23 -3.86 4.22 -7.19
C ILE A 23 -4.92 4.14 -8.29
N GLU A 24 -6.01 3.38 -8.07
CA GLU A 24 -7.13 3.26 -9.02
C GLU A 24 -7.81 4.62 -9.24
N LYS A 25 -8.07 5.38 -8.16
CA LYS A 25 -8.64 6.73 -8.23
C LYS A 25 -7.78 7.71 -9.03
N LEU A 26 -6.46 7.55 -9.01
CA LEU A 26 -5.51 8.40 -9.74
C LEU A 26 -5.23 7.91 -11.17
N GLY A 27 -5.93 6.86 -11.61
CA GLY A 27 -5.91 6.37 -12.98
C GLY A 27 -4.88 5.28 -13.25
N GLY A 28 -4.43 4.57 -12.20
CA GLY A 28 -3.73 3.31 -12.35
C GLY A 28 -4.65 2.22 -12.91
N THR A 29 -4.08 1.29 -13.68
CA THR A 29 -4.83 0.22 -14.34
C THR A 29 -4.40 -1.15 -13.82
N LYS A 30 -5.21 -2.19 -14.07
CA LYS A 30 -4.89 -3.58 -13.68
C LYS A 30 -4.20 -4.36 -14.81
N LYS A 31 -4.28 -3.86 -16.04
CA LYS A 31 -3.73 -4.50 -17.23
C LYS A 31 -2.69 -3.61 -17.89
N ARG A 32 -1.61 -4.24 -18.32
CA ARG A 32 -0.54 -3.59 -19.08
C ARG A 32 -1.06 -3.14 -20.45
N ASN A 33 -0.54 -2.02 -20.94
CA ASN A 33 -0.87 -1.37 -22.21
C ASN A 33 -2.30 -0.80 -22.31
N GLU A 34 -3.03 -0.68 -21.19
CA GLU A 34 -4.36 -0.06 -21.19
C GLU A 34 -4.28 1.47 -21.31
N LYS A 35 -3.31 2.06 -20.60
CA LYS A 35 -3.07 3.51 -20.61
C LYS A 35 -1.59 3.78 -20.36
N LYS A 36 -1.07 4.85 -20.96
CA LYS A 36 0.23 5.41 -20.62
C LYS A 36 0.06 6.75 -19.93
N ILE A 37 0.91 7.00 -18.94
CA ILE A 37 0.96 8.26 -18.18
C ILE A 37 2.24 8.97 -18.58
N THR A 38 2.14 10.18 -19.12
CA THR A 38 3.32 10.99 -19.44
C THR A 38 3.98 11.51 -18.17
N PHE A 39 5.19 12.07 -18.30
CA PHE A 39 5.87 12.62 -17.14
C PHE A 39 5.10 13.83 -16.58
N GLU A 40 4.57 14.66 -17.48
CA GLU A 40 3.79 15.85 -17.15
C GLU A 40 2.47 15.50 -16.44
N GLU A 41 1.84 14.38 -16.79
CA GLU A 41 0.65 13.85 -16.12
C GLU A 41 0.98 13.22 -14.75
N PHE A 42 2.18 12.64 -14.60
CA PHE A 42 2.61 12.00 -13.36
C PHE A 42 2.92 13.01 -12.24
N LEU A 43 3.50 14.17 -12.57
CA LEU A 43 3.87 15.19 -11.57
C LEU A 43 2.71 15.65 -10.67
N PRO A 44 1.50 15.99 -11.19
CA PRO A 44 0.37 16.35 -10.33
C PRO A 44 -0.11 15.16 -9.49
N ILE A 45 -0.09 13.94 -10.03
CA ILE A 45 -0.42 12.71 -9.28
C ILE A 45 0.54 12.56 -8.09
N TYR A 46 1.85 12.61 -8.33
CA TYR A 46 2.86 12.55 -7.27
C TYR A 46 2.67 13.65 -6.22
N SER A 47 2.45 14.90 -6.66
CA SER A 47 2.25 16.00 -5.73
C SER A 47 0.99 15.84 -4.88
N GLN A 48 -0.07 15.23 -5.41
CA GLN A 48 -1.28 14.95 -4.65
C GLN A 48 -1.03 13.88 -3.61
N VAL A 49 -0.45 12.74 -4.01
CA VAL A 49 -0.17 11.61 -3.10
C VAL A 49 0.78 12.03 -1.98
N LYS A 50 1.79 12.86 -2.28
CA LYS A 50 2.73 13.38 -1.28
C LYS A 50 2.09 14.31 -0.24
N LYS A 51 0.98 14.97 -0.59
CA LYS A 51 0.27 15.88 0.33
C LYS A 51 -0.79 15.18 1.15
N GLU A 52 -1.18 13.97 0.78
CA GLU A 52 -2.09 13.12 1.53
C GLU A 52 -1.45 12.77 2.88
N LYS A 53 -2.16 13.02 3.97
CA LYS A 53 -1.63 12.84 5.34
C LYS A 53 -2.08 11.53 5.98
N ASP A 54 -3.17 10.96 5.48
CA ASP A 54 -3.82 9.80 6.07
C ASP A 54 -3.43 8.51 5.31
N GLN A 55 -2.13 8.21 5.26
CA GLN A 55 -1.59 6.99 4.63
C GLN A 55 -1.09 5.94 5.64
N GLY A 56 -1.33 6.18 6.93
CA GLY A 56 -0.80 5.36 8.02
C GLY A 56 0.67 5.67 8.31
N CYS A 57 1.02 5.71 9.59
CA CYS A 57 2.39 5.74 10.06
C CYS A 57 2.71 4.54 10.96
N TYR A 58 3.97 4.41 11.37
CA TYR A 58 4.42 3.31 12.24
C TYR A 58 3.57 3.20 13.51
N GLU A 59 3.25 4.35 14.12
CA GLU A 59 2.44 4.41 15.33
C GLU A 59 1.03 3.85 15.12
N ASP A 60 0.41 4.14 13.98
CA ASP A 60 -0.92 3.58 13.63
C ASP A 60 -0.88 2.05 13.55
N PHE A 61 0.17 1.50 12.92
CA PHE A 61 0.34 0.03 12.83
C PHE A 61 0.55 -0.60 14.20
N ILE A 62 1.36 0.00 15.07
CA ILE A 62 1.58 -0.50 16.43
C ILE A 62 0.28 -0.51 17.24
N GLU A 63 -0.49 0.58 17.21
CA GLU A 63 -1.78 0.64 17.91
C GLU A 63 -2.78 -0.41 17.36
N CYS A 64 -2.78 -0.67 16.05
CA CYS A 64 -3.58 -1.75 15.46
C CYS A 64 -3.14 -3.14 15.93
N LEU A 65 -1.82 -3.41 15.97
CA LEU A 65 -1.30 -4.73 16.34
C LEU A 65 -1.43 -5.04 17.84
N LYS A 66 -1.49 -4.02 18.71
CA LYS A 66 -1.79 -4.20 20.14
C LYS A 66 -3.12 -4.92 20.40
N LEU A 67 -4.08 -4.88 19.49
CA LEU A 67 -5.33 -5.64 19.60
C LEU A 67 -5.09 -7.17 19.66
N TYR A 68 -3.95 -7.62 19.15
CA TYR A 68 -3.53 -9.02 19.11
C TYR A 68 -2.50 -9.38 20.19
N ASP A 69 -1.85 -8.39 20.81
CA ASP A 69 -0.96 -8.60 21.95
C ASP A 69 -1.78 -8.93 23.22
N LYS A 70 -2.03 -10.23 23.44
CA LYS A 70 -2.82 -10.70 24.59
C LYS A 70 -2.06 -10.64 25.91
N ALA A 71 -0.72 -10.57 25.85
CA ALA A 71 0.14 -10.59 27.02
C ALA A 71 0.59 -9.18 27.46
N GLU A 72 0.31 -8.16 26.63
CA GLU A 72 0.77 -6.78 26.79
C GLU A 72 2.30 -6.67 26.90
N ASP A 73 3.04 -7.55 26.22
CA ASP A 73 4.51 -7.62 26.26
C ASP A 73 5.17 -7.15 24.95
N GLY A 74 4.37 -6.66 24.00
CA GLY A 74 4.81 -6.21 22.69
C GLY A 74 4.96 -7.34 21.67
N THR A 75 4.45 -8.54 21.95
CA THR A 75 4.49 -9.68 21.04
C THR A 75 3.10 -10.15 20.62
N MET A 76 3.02 -10.81 19.47
CA MET A 76 1.79 -11.46 18.99
C MET A 76 2.13 -12.75 18.26
N LEU A 77 1.13 -13.61 18.04
CA LEU A 77 1.35 -14.84 17.29
C LEU A 77 1.55 -14.52 15.80
N LEU A 78 2.59 -15.10 15.20
CA LEU A 78 2.85 -14.96 13.76
C LEU A 78 1.65 -15.37 12.91
N ALA A 79 0.93 -16.43 13.32
CA ALA A 79 -0.27 -16.90 12.64
C ALA A 79 -1.41 -15.86 12.65
N GLU A 80 -1.54 -15.05 13.72
CA GLU A 80 -2.54 -13.98 13.78
C GLU A 80 -2.17 -12.82 12.86
N LEU A 81 -0.87 -12.50 12.76
CA LEU A 81 -0.38 -11.47 11.84
C LEU A 81 -0.61 -11.90 10.38
N GLN A 82 -0.23 -13.12 10.03
CA GLN A 82 -0.47 -13.69 8.70
C GLN A 82 -1.97 -13.69 8.36
N HIS A 83 -2.81 -14.14 9.29
CA HIS A 83 -4.25 -14.13 9.06
C HIS A 83 -4.82 -12.73 8.86
N ALA A 84 -4.34 -11.73 9.63
CA ALA A 84 -4.75 -10.35 9.47
C ALA A 84 -4.36 -9.80 8.08
N LEU A 85 -3.12 -10.01 7.64
CA LEU A 85 -2.62 -9.56 6.33
C LEU A 85 -3.34 -10.20 5.14
N LEU A 86 -3.72 -11.48 5.25
CA LEU A 86 -4.45 -12.20 4.20
C LEU A 86 -5.96 -11.89 4.17
N SER A 87 -6.54 -11.44 5.28
CA SER A 87 -8.01 -11.37 5.42
C SER A 87 -8.57 -9.96 5.53
N LEU A 88 -7.79 -8.99 6.00
CA LEU A 88 -8.27 -7.64 6.34
C LEU A 88 -7.70 -6.58 5.40
N GLY A 89 -8.48 -5.52 5.15
CA GLY A 89 -8.03 -4.37 4.36
C GLY A 89 -7.76 -4.70 2.89
N GLU A 90 -6.64 -4.21 2.37
CA GLU A 90 -6.12 -4.57 1.05
C GLU A 90 -5.33 -5.88 1.19
N GLN A 91 -6.02 -6.99 0.91
CA GLN A 91 -5.50 -8.34 1.12
C GLN A 91 -4.24 -8.60 0.30
N LEU A 92 -3.21 -9.12 0.98
CA LEU A 92 -2.02 -9.67 0.33
C LEU A 92 -2.29 -11.12 -0.11
N ASP A 93 -1.55 -11.58 -1.11
CA ASP A 93 -1.47 -13.01 -1.43
C ASP A 93 -0.40 -13.72 -0.58
N ASP A 94 -0.41 -15.05 -0.61
CA ASP A 94 0.50 -15.88 0.18
C ASP A 94 1.98 -15.59 -0.11
N GLU A 95 2.34 -15.32 -1.37
CA GLU A 95 3.72 -15.04 -1.79
C GLU A 95 4.19 -13.68 -1.26
N GLN A 96 3.30 -12.68 -1.29
CA GLN A 96 3.55 -11.36 -0.72
C GLN A 96 3.74 -11.40 0.79
N VAL A 97 2.97 -12.24 1.50
CA VAL A 97 3.10 -12.40 2.96
C VAL A 97 4.41 -13.13 3.32
N GLU A 98 4.85 -14.10 2.52
CA GLU A 98 6.12 -14.80 2.75
C GLU A 98 7.36 -13.92 2.50
N THR A 99 7.26 -12.96 1.57
CA THR A 99 8.38 -12.11 1.14
C THR A 99 8.51 -10.80 1.95
N LEU A 100 7.50 -10.47 2.77
CA LEU A 100 7.43 -9.23 3.55
C LEU A 100 8.57 -9.09 4.56
#